data_AF-A0A662BDU1-F1
#
_entry.id   AF-A0A662BDU1-F1
#
_cell.length_a   1.000
_cell.length_b   1.000
_cell.length_c   1.000
_cell.angle_alpha   90.00
_cell.angle_beta   90.00
_cell.angle_gamma   90.00
#
_symmetry.space_group_name_H-M   'P 1'
#
loop_
_entity.id
_entity.type
_entity.pdbx_description
1 polymer ?
#
loop_
_entity_poly.entity_id
_entity_poly.type
_entity_poly.pdbx_seq_one_letter_code
_entity_poly.pdbx_strand_id
1 'polypeptide(L)'
;MTEFISKRLPNVKNDILSGITVALALVPEAVAFAFVAGVDPLVGLYAAFMVGLITSIFGGRPGMISGATGALAVVMVTLVARGNEMGAPGENLGLYYLFATVILMGFIQVMAGVLNLGKFVRLIPHSVMLGFVNGLAIV
;
A
#
# COMPACT_ATOMS: atom_id res chain seq x y z
N MET A 1 22.79 16.58 0.36
CA MET A 1 21.65 15.72 0.78
C MET A 1 21.54 14.53 -0.17
N THR A 2 22.66 13.82 -0.38
CA THR A 2 22.84 12.80 -1.42
C THR A 2 23.70 11.67 -0.84
N GLU A 3 23.17 11.03 0.18
CA GLU A 3 23.72 9.82 0.83
C GLU A 3 22.57 8.80 0.94
N PHE A 4 21.87 8.55 -0.18
CA PHE A 4 20.77 7.56 -0.23
C PHE A 4 21.24 6.15 -0.60
N ILE A 5 22.51 5.99 -0.95
CA ILE A 5 23.11 4.69 -1.24
C ILE A 5 24.30 4.50 -0.31
N SER A 6 24.02 4.06 0.92
CA SER A 6 25.06 3.43 1.73
C SER A 6 25.60 2.26 0.92
N LYS A 7 26.90 2.26 0.62
CA LYS A 7 27.64 1.13 0.04
C LYS A 7 27.59 -0.05 1.02
N ARG A 8 26.43 -0.70 1.15
CA ARG A 8 26.37 -2.04 1.73
C ARG A 8 26.99 -2.99 0.72
N LEU A 9 27.92 -3.82 1.18
CA LEU A 9 28.34 -4.99 0.42
C LEU A 9 27.09 -5.78 0.04
N PRO A 10 26.89 -6.13 -1.24
CA PRO A 10 25.71 -6.86 -1.69
C PRO A 10 25.63 -8.19 -0.93
N ASN A 11 24.67 -8.31 -0.02
CA ASN A 11 24.42 -9.55 0.71
C ASN A 11 23.29 -10.31 0.03
N VAL A 12 23.61 -10.82 -1.16
CA VAL A 12 22.68 -11.53 -2.05
C VAL A 12 21.92 -12.63 -1.32
N LYS A 13 22.59 -13.35 -0.41
CA LYS A 13 21.95 -14.38 0.42
C LYS A 13 20.84 -13.80 1.29
N ASN A 14 21.12 -12.73 2.03
CA ASN A 14 20.13 -12.14 2.92
C ASN A 14 19.00 -11.44 2.15
N ASP A 15 19.30 -10.82 1.02
CA ASP A 15 18.31 -10.14 0.18
C ASP A 15 17.34 -11.16 -0.45
N ILE A 16 17.85 -12.29 -0.95
CA ILE A 16 17.02 -13.39 -1.48
C ILE A 16 16.17 -14.01 -0.37
N LEU A 17 16.77 -14.35 0.78
CA LEU A 17 16.04 -14.95 1.89
C LEU A 17 14.95 -14.01 2.40
N SER A 18 15.27 -12.73 2.59
CA SER A 18 14.29 -11.72 2.99
C SER A 18 13.19 -11.56 1.95
N GLY A 19 13.52 -11.51 0.65
CA GLY A 19 12.53 -11.39 -0.43
C GLY A 19 11.55 -12.56 -0.45
N ILE A 20 12.04 -13.80 -0.29
CA ILE A 20 11.20 -15.00 -0.21
C ILE A 20 10.29 -14.96 1.02
N THR A 21 10.84 -14.67 2.20
CA THR A 21 10.05 -14.58 3.44
C THR A 21 8.95 -13.54 3.34
N VAL A 22 9.26 -12.38 2.78
CA VAL A 22 8.31 -11.29 2.59
C VAL A 22 7.24 -11.63 1.55
N ALA A 23 7.62 -12.23 0.43
CA ALA A 23 6.67 -12.67 -0.58
C ALA A 23 5.66 -13.69 -0.01
N LEU A 24 6.13 -14.66 0.77
CA LEU A 24 5.27 -15.65 1.41
C LEU A 24 4.32 -15.02 2.44
N ALA A 25 4.76 -13.98 3.15
CA ALA A 25 3.92 -13.24 4.10
C ALA A 25 2.86 -12.36 3.39
N LEU A 26 3.23 -11.72 2.28
CA LEU A 26 2.38 -10.76 1.55
C LEU A 26 1.21 -11.41 0.80
N VAL A 27 1.37 -12.64 0.31
CA VAL A 27 0.30 -13.34 -0.45
C VAL A 27 -0.99 -13.48 0.36
N PRO A 28 -1.01 -14.09 1.56
CA PRO A 28 -2.23 -14.19 2.36
C PRO A 28 -2.73 -12.82 2.82
N GLU A 29 -1.83 -11.87 3.10
CA GLU A 29 -2.19 -10.51 3.52
C GLU A 29 -2.95 -9.75 2.42
N ALA A 30 -2.44 -9.74 1.19
CA ALA A 30 -3.07 -9.08 0.05
C ALA A 30 -4.44 -9.69 -0.30
N VAL A 31 -4.54 -11.03 -0.20
CA VAL A 31 -5.79 -11.76 -0.41
C VAL A 31 -6.82 -11.42 0.66
N ALA A 32 -6.42 -11.41 1.94
CA ALA A 32 -7.31 -11.07 3.06
C ALA A 32 -7.87 -9.65 2.94
N PHE A 33 -7.03 -8.67 2.61
CA PHE A 33 -7.49 -7.28 2.44
C PHE A 33 -8.39 -7.09 1.22
N ALA A 34 -8.17 -7.81 0.12
CA ALA A 34 -9.08 -7.79 -1.02
C ALA A 34 -10.47 -8.35 -0.65
N PHE A 35 -10.51 -9.45 0.12
CA PHE A 35 -11.76 -10.00 0.63
C PHE A 35 -12.50 -9.02 1.55
N VAL A 36 -11.78 -8.37 2.48
CA VAL A 36 -12.38 -7.36 3.37
C VAL A 36 -12.94 -6.18 2.57
N ALA A 37 -12.28 -5.78 1.48
CA ALA A 37 -12.74 -4.72 0.59
C ALA A 37 -13.90 -5.15 -0.35
N GLY A 38 -14.29 -6.42 -0.37
CA GLY A 38 -15.33 -6.93 -1.27
C GLY A 38 -14.91 -6.95 -2.74
N VAL A 39 -13.60 -7.10 -3.01
CA VAL A 39 -13.02 -7.12 -4.35
C VAL A 39 -12.42 -8.51 -4.63
N ASP A 40 -12.35 -8.90 -5.91
CA ASP A 40 -11.69 -10.14 -6.31
C ASP A 40 -10.23 -10.20 -5.78
N PRO A 41 -9.84 -11.27 -5.05
CA PRO A 41 -8.50 -11.45 -4.51
C PRO A 41 -7.36 -11.32 -5.52
N LEU A 42 -7.61 -11.67 -6.79
CA LEU A 42 -6.62 -11.53 -7.85
C LEU A 42 -6.20 -10.08 -8.04
N VAL A 43 -7.12 -9.12 -7.87
CA VAL A 43 -6.83 -7.69 -7.97
C VAL A 43 -5.82 -7.27 -6.89
N GLY A 44 -6.00 -7.75 -5.66
CA GLY A 44 -5.06 -7.50 -4.56
C GLY A 44 -3.67 -8.09 -4.83
N LEU A 45 -3.62 -9.31 -5.37
CA LEU A 45 -2.36 -9.98 -5.71
C LEU A 45 -1.63 -9.26 -6.86
N TYR A 46 -2.35 -8.84 -7.91
CA TYR A 46 -1.78 -8.05 -9.00
C TYR A 46 -1.24 -6.72 -8.50
N ALA A 47 -1.96 -6.04 -7.60
CA ALA A 47 -1.49 -4.79 -7.01
C ALA A 47 -0.20 -4.99 -6.20
N ALA A 48 -0.15 -6.00 -5.32
CA ALA A 48 1.03 -6.29 -4.51
C ALA A 48 2.25 -6.63 -5.37
N PHE A 49 2.08 -7.43 -6.42
CA PHE A 49 3.14 -7.76 -7.37
C PHE A 49 3.67 -6.51 -8.10
N MET A 50 2.77 -5.68 -8.66
CA MET A 50 3.15 -4.48 -9.40
C MET A 50 3.87 -3.46 -8.52
N VAL A 51 3.39 -3.25 -7.29
CA VAL A 51 4.05 -2.35 -6.33
C VAL A 51 5.43 -2.86 -5.96
N GLY A 52 5.59 -4.16 -5.69
CA GLY A 52 6.90 -4.77 -5.42
C GLY A 52 7.88 -4.60 -6.58
N LEU A 53 7.42 -4.83 -7.82
CA LEU A 53 8.24 -4.65 -9.02
C LEU A 53 8.66 -3.18 -9.20
N ILE A 54 7.71 -2.24 -9.16
CA ILE A 54 7.98 -0.81 -9.33
C ILE A 54 8.94 -0.32 -8.25
N THR A 55 8.71 -0.65 -6.98
CA THR A 55 9.55 -0.18 -5.87
C THR A 55 10.95 -0.81 -5.88
N SER A 56 11.12 -2.01 -6.42
CA SER A 56 12.44 -2.60 -6.64
C SER A 56 13.28 -1.86 -7.69
N ILE A 57 12.62 -1.28 -8.72
CA ILE A 57 13.28 -0.57 -9.82
C ILE A 57 13.57 0.89 -9.45
N PHE A 58 12.54 1.61 -9.00
CA PHE A 58 12.64 3.05 -8.69
C PHE A 58 13.26 3.31 -7.30
N GLY A 59 13.37 2.26 -6.48
CA GLY A 59 13.97 2.32 -5.17
C GLY A 59 13.03 2.84 -4.08
N GLY A 60 13.55 2.85 -2.86
CA GLY A 60 12.83 3.27 -1.66
C GLY A 60 13.79 3.35 -0.48
N ARG A 61 13.26 3.37 0.74
CA ARG A 61 14.08 3.32 1.95
C ARG A 61 14.56 1.87 2.18
N PRO A 62 15.88 1.62 2.30
CA PRO A 62 16.39 0.27 2.55
C PRO A 62 15.76 -0.37 3.79
N GLY A 63 15.35 -1.63 3.66
CA GLY A 63 14.69 -2.40 4.73
C GLY A 63 13.20 -2.12 4.90
N MET A 64 12.60 -1.26 4.06
CA MET A 64 11.15 -1.10 3.98
C MET A 64 10.57 -1.92 2.84
N ILE A 65 9.36 -2.44 3.03
CA ILE A 65 8.61 -3.18 2.02
C ILE A 65 7.37 -2.35 1.67
N SER A 66 7.06 -2.25 0.39
CA SER A 66 5.82 -1.66 -0.10
C SER A 66 4.87 -2.78 -0.50
N GLY A 67 3.68 -2.78 0.09
CA GLY A 67 2.70 -3.84 -0.11
C GLY A 67 1.30 -3.39 0.28
N ALA A 68 0.39 -4.35 0.43
CA ALA A 68 -0.96 -4.09 0.92
C ALA A 68 -0.90 -3.60 2.38
N THR A 69 -1.87 -2.80 2.81
CA THR A 69 -1.91 -2.25 4.18
C THR A 69 -3.34 -2.26 4.68
N GLY A 70 -3.57 -2.74 5.91
CA GLY A 70 -4.90 -2.80 6.52
C GLY A 70 -5.58 -1.43 6.59
N ALA A 71 -4.81 -0.36 6.83
CA ALA A 71 -5.30 1.02 6.83
C ALA A 71 -6.05 1.38 5.54
N LEU A 72 -5.50 0.96 4.40
CA LEU A 72 -6.08 1.23 3.10
C LEU A 72 -7.29 0.31 2.86
N ALA A 73 -7.22 -0.95 3.28
CA ALA A 73 -8.31 -1.91 3.16
C ALA A 73 -9.61 -1.40 3.82
N VAL A 74 -9.52 -0.86 5.03
CA VAL A 74 -10.68 -0.30 5.78
C VAL A 74 -11.38 0.81 4.99
N VAL A 75 -10.60 1.72 4.41
CA VAL A 75 -11.15 2.83 3.61
C VAL A 75 -11.76 2.29 2.31
N MET A 76 -11.09 1.32 1.67
CA MET A 76 -11.56 0.68 0.45
C MET A 76 -12.90 -0.03 0.64
N VAL A 77 -13.16 -0.68 1.80
CA VAL A 77 -14.46 -1.31 2.08
C VAL A 77 -15.60 -0.31 1.89
N THR A 78 -15.50 0.84 2.55
CA THR A 78 -16.54 1.86 2.51
C THR A 78 -16.67 2.52 1.13
N LEU A 79 -15.55 2.68 0.42
CA LEU A 79 -15.52 3.23 -0.93
C LEU A 79 -16.20 2.30 -1.94
N VAL A 80 -15.85 1.01 -1.93
CA VAL A 80 -16.39 0.00 -2.84
C VAL A 80 -17.89 -0.19 -2.56
N ALA A 81 -18.29 -0.27 -1.28
CA ALA A 81 -19.70 -0.37 -0.89
C ALA A 81 -20.52 0.80 -1.43
N ARG A 82 -20.09 2.05 -1.18
CA ARG A 82 -20.77 3.26 -1.69
C ARG A 82 -20.76 3.35 -3.21
N GLY A 83 -19.64 2.98 -3.85
CA GLY A 83 -19.55 2.98 -5.30
C GLY A 83 -20.51 1.98 -5.94
N ASN A 84 -20.74 0.82 -5.32
CA ASN A 84 -21.73 -0.15 -5.77
C ASN A 84 -23.18 0.34 -5.58
N GLU A 85 -23.47 1.10 -4.51
CA GLU A 85 -24.80 1.71 -4.27
C GLU A 85 -25.18 2.76 -5.31
N MET A 86 -24.21 3.43 -5.94
CA MET A 86 -24.46 4.43 -6.97
C MET A 86 -24.81 3.83 -8.34
N GLY A 87 -24.67 2.51 -8.50
CA GLY A 87 -24.89 1.80 -9.74
C GLY A 87 -26.19 1.01 -9.81
N ALA A 88 -26.54 0.54 -11.01
CA ALA A 88 -27.54 -0.50 -11.13
C ALA A 88 -26.99 -1.85 -10.60
N PRO A 89 -27.84 -2.75 -10.07
CA PRO A 89 -27.40 -4.07 -9.64
C PRO A 89 -26.66 -4.80 -10.76
N GLY A 90 -25.38 -5.13 -10.54
CA GLY A 90 -24.54 -5.89 -11.47
C GLY A 90 -23.45 -5.10 -12.22
N GLU A 91 -23.40 -3.77 -12.10
CA GLU A 91 -22.43 -2.94 -12.85
C GLU A 91 -21.01 -2.87 -12.25
N ASN A 92 -20.75 -3.46 -11.07
CA ASN A 92 -19.45 -3.46 -10.38
C ASN A 92 -18.80 -2.06 -10.26
N LEU A 93 -19.63 -1.02 -10.13
CA LEU A 93 -19.19 0.39 -10.07
C LEU A 93 -18.21 0.66 -8.92
N GLY A 94 -18.31 -0.05 -7.80
CA GLY A 94 -17.38 0.05 -6.68
C GLY A 94 -15.93 -0.25 -7.09
N LEU A 95 -15.70 -1.21 -7.99
CA LEU A 95 -14.36 -1.52 -8.49
C LEU A 95 -13.83 -0.40 -9.39
N TYR A 96 -14.66 0.19 -10.24
CA TYR A 96 -14.25 1.32 -11.08
C TYR A 96 -13.93 2.56 -10.25
N TYR A 97 -14.72 2.86 -9.22
CA TYR A 97 -14.43 3.92 -8.26
C TYR A 97 -13.13 3.66 -7.49
N LEU A 98 -12.86 2.42 -7.11
CA LEU A 98 -11.60 2.02 -6.51
C LEU A 98 -10.42 2.36 -7.42
N PHE A 99 -10.47 1.94 -8.69
CA PHE A 99 -9.41 2.24 -9.67
C PHE A 99 -9.22 3.74 -9.87
N ALA A 100 -10.31 4.50 -10.07
CA ALA A 100 -10.25 5.94 -10.23
C ALA A 100 -9.62 6.63 -9.00
N THR A 101 -9.98 6.17 -7.80
CA THR A 101 -9.46 6.71 -6.54
C THR A 101 -7.97 6.40 -6.38
N VAL A 102 -7.51 5.20 -6.75
CA VAL A 102 -6.09 4.84 -6.69
C VAL A 102 -5.26 5.70 -7.66
N ILE A 103 -5.77 5.95 -8.87
CA ILE A 103 -5.10 6.84 -9.84
C ILE A 103 -5.01 8.26 -9.27
N LEU A 104 -6.10 8.78 -8.72
CA LEU A 104 -6.14 10.10 -8.09
C LEU A 104 -5.18 10.19 -6.90
N MET A 105 -5.18 9.16 -6.04
CA MET A 105 -4.26 9.03 -4.91
C MET A 105 -2.82 9.08 -5.38
N GLY A 106 -2.47 8.34 -6.44
CA GLY A 106 -1.13 8.34 -7.03
C GLY A 106 -0.70 9.74 -7.51
N PHE A 107 -1.61 10.47 -8.18
CA PHE A 107 -1.34 11.85 -8.60
C PHE A 107 -1.07 12.77 -7.39
N ILE A 108 -1.90 12.67 -6.34
CA ILE A 108 -1.72 13.42 -5.09
C ILE A 108 -0.38 13.06 -4.43
N GLN A 109 0.00 11.78 -4.41
CA GLN A 109 1.27 11.32 -3.85
C GLN A 109 2.47 11.89 -4.62
N VAL A 110 2.42 11.92 -5.96
CA VAL A 110 3.45 12.54 -6.80
C VAL A 110 3.58 14.03 -6.50
N MET A 111 2.46 14.75 -6.43
CA MET A 111 2.47 16.18 -6.07
C MET A 111 3.07 16.42 -4.68
N ALA A 112 2.69 15.61 -3.68
CA ALA A 112 3.23 15.70 -2.33
C ALA A 112 4.75 15.42 -2.29
N GLY A 113 5.24 14.52 -3.14
CA GLY A 113 6.65 14.24 -3.35
C GLY A 113 7.40 15.45 -3.93
N VAL A 114 6.89 16.03 -5.03
CA VAL A 114 7.49 17.21 -5.68
C VAL A 114 7.53 18.42 -4.73
N LEU A 115 6.48 18.61 -3.94
CA LEU A 115 6.38 19.70 -2.96
C LEU A 115 7.15 19.43 -1.65
N ASN A 116 7.82 18.27 -1.53
CA ASN A 116 8.56 17.85 -0.33
C ASN A 116 7.73 17.91 0.96
N LEU A 117 6.44 17.55 0.88
CA LEU A 117 5.53 17.58 2.03
C LEU A 117 5.87 16.52 3.09
N GLY A 118 6.71 15.52 2.75
CA GLY A 118 7.19 14.51 3.68
C GLY A 118 7.91 15.08 4.92
N LYS A 119 8.42 16.32 4.86
CA LYS A 119 9.04 16.99 6.03
C LYS A 119 8.05 17.19 7.19
N PHE A 120 6.75 17.32 6.89
CA PHE A 120 5.71 17.56 7.89
C PHE A 120 5.35 16.31 8.70
N VAL A 121 5.74 15.11 8.25
CA VAL A 121 5.59 13.87 9.02
C VAL A 121 6.28 13.96 10.39
N ARG A 122 7.33 14.76 10.50
CA ARG A 122 8.03 15.00 11.77
C ARG A 122 7.21 15.78 12.82
N LEU A 123 6.10 16.40 12.41
CA LEU A 123 5.20 17.14 13.29
C LEU A 123 4.10 16.25 13.91
N ILE A 124 3.99 14.98 13.50
CA ILE A 124 2.96 14.08 13.99
C ILE A 124 3.28 13.69 15.45
N PRO A 125 2.39 13.98 16.42
CA PRO A 125 2.61 13.61 17.81
C PRO A 125 2.64 12.10 18.01
N HIS A 126 3.45 11.63 18.96
CA HIS A 126 3.58 10.21 19.27
C HIS A 126 2.24 9.54 19.64
N SER A 127 1.36 10.26 20.36
CA SER A 127 0.04 9.78 20.74
C SER A 127 -0.85 9.45 19.53
N VAL A 128 -0.74 10.23 18.45
CA VAL A 128 -1.50 9.98 17.21
C VAL A 128 -0.97 8.75 16.49
N MET A 129 0.36 8.59 16.44
CA MET A 129 0.96 7.38 15.85
C MET A 129 0.56 6.10 16.61
N LEU A 130 0.57 6.13 17.95
CA LEU A 130 0.12 5.00 18.77
C LEU A 130 -1.36 4.70 18.56
N GLY A 131 -2.22 5.74 18.53
CA GLY A 131 -3.64 5.57 18.25
C GLY A 131 -3.89 4.94 16.88
N PHE A 132 -3.16 5.39 15.86
CA PHE A 132 -3.24 4.83 14.52
C PHE A 132 -2.83 3.35 14.49
N VAL A 133 -1.67 3.00 15.04
CA VAL A 133 -1.19 1.60 15.06
C VAL A 133 -2.11 0.69 15.87
N ASN A 134 -2.63 1.15 17.01
CA ASN A 134 -3.62 0.38 17.79
C ASN A 134 -4.93 0.19 17.00
N GLY A 135 -5.38 1.20 16.25
CA GLY A 135 -6.53 1.08 15.36
C GLY A 135 -6.30 0.04 14.27
N LEU A 136 -5.09 0.01 13.68
CA LEU A 136 -4.72 -1.02 12.71
C LEU A 136 -4.68 -2.42 13.29
N ALA A 137 -4.30 -2.57 14.57
CA ALA A 137 -4.25 -3.88 15.23
C ALA A 137 -5.64 -4.47 15.54
N ILE A 138 -6.70 -3.64 15.57
CA ILE A 138 -8.08 -4.08 15.82
C ILE A 138 -8.72 -4.65 14.54
N VAL A 139 -8.27 -4.19 13.38
CA VAL A 139 -8.76 -4.58 12.05
C VAL A 139 -8.08 -5.87 11.60
#